data_AF-T0L9Z8-F1
#
_entry.id   AF-T0L9Z8-F1
#
_cell.length_a   1.000
_cell.length_b   1.000
_cell.length_c   1.000
_cell.angle_alpha   90.00
_cell.angle_beta   90.00
_cell.angle_gamma   90.00
#
_symmetry.space_group_name_H-M   'P 1'
#
loop_
_entity.id
_entity.type
_entity.pdbx_description
1 polymer ?
#
loop_
_entity_poly.entity_id
_entity_poly.type
_entity_poly.pdbx_seq_one_letter_code
_entity_poly.pdbx_strand_id
1 'polypeptide(L)' 'MLLVALYNWRTQHYYPPKPSFTKEHVGPQNGRVFIITGGNAGVGYELVKLLYTAGATEYMASRSKSFESRG' A
#
# COMPACT_ATOMS: atom_id res chain seq x y z
N MET A 1 -24.90 -7.83 -18.49
CA MET A 1 -23.49 -8.17 -18.21
C MET A 1 -22.48 -7.25 -18.91
N LEU A 2 -22.70 -6.82 -20.16
CA LEU A 2 -21.80 -5.90 -20.88
C LEU A 2 -21.60 -4.52 -20.21
N LEU A 3 -22.67 -3.92 -19.68
CA LEU A 3 -22.62 -2.58 -19.05
C LEU A 3 -21.76 -2.56 -17.76
N VAL A 4 -21.85 -3.62 -16.94
CA VAL A 4 -21.03 -3.75 -15.72
C VAL A 4 -19.56 -3.96 -16.09
N ALA A 5 -19.28 -4.76 -17.13
CA ALA A 5 -17.92 -4.94 -17.62
C ALA A 5 -17.30 -3.63 -18.15
N LEU A 6 -18.07 -2.84 -18.89
CA LEU A 6 -17.63 -1.51 -19.36
C LEU A 6 -17.39 -0.54 -18.19
N TYR A 7 -18.27 -0.54 -17.20
CA TYR A 7 -18.14 0.31 -16.00
C TYR A 7 -16.89 -0.06 -15.18
N ASN A 8 -16.67 -1.35 -14.95
CA ASN A 8 -15.49 -1.85 -14.25
C ASN A 8 -14.21 -1.56 -15.04
N TRP A 9 -14.24 -1.71 -16.37
CA TRP A 9 -13.08 -1.40 -17.21
C TRP A 9 -12.68 0.08 -17.12
N ARG A 10 -13.66 1.00 -17.16
CA ARG A 10 -13.40 2.43 -17.01
C ARG A 10 -12.88 2.78 -15.62
N THR A 11 -13.50 2.24 -14.58
CA THR A 11 -13.15 2.58 -13.19
C THR A 11 -11.86 1.91 -12.74
N GLN A 12 -11.52 0.70 -13.17
CA GLN A 12 -10.28 0.05 -12.72
C GLN A 12 -9.04 0.53 -13.47
N HIS A 13 -9.15 0.86 -14.77
CA HIS A 13 -7.96 1.15 -15.59
C HIS A 13 -7.67 2.65 -15.75
N TYR A 14 -8.69 3.50 -15.79
CA TYR A 14 -8.50 4.92 -16.11
C TYR A 14 -8.82 5.86 -14.96
N TYR A 15 -9.82 5.53 -14.14
CA TYR A 15 -10.26 6.38 -13.03
C TYR A 15 -10.64 5.54 -11.81
N PRO A 16 -9.63 4.95 -11.11
CA PRO A 16 -9.88 4.25 -9.86
C PRO A 16 -10.57 5.20 -8.88
N PRO A 17 -11.69 4.76 -8.24
CA PRO A 17 -12.27 5.53 -7.17
C PRO A 17 -11.24 5.69 -6.05
N LYS A 18 -11.39 6.75 -5.25
CA LYS A 18 -10.49 7.00 -4.12
C LYS A 18 -10.44 5.74 -3.23
N PRO A 19 -9.25 5.37 -2.72
CA PRO A 19 -9.14 4.23 -1.81
C PRO A 19 -10.00 4.49 -0.58
N SER A 20 -10.86 3.53 -0.24
CA SER A 20 -11.70 3.56 0.95
C SER A 20 -10.89 3.26 2.21
N PHE A 21 -9.81 2.48 2.08
CA PHE A 21 -8.89 2.18 3.16
C PHE A 21 -7.83 3.26 3.24
N THR A 22 -7.79 3.92 4.38
CA THR A 22 -6.89 5.04 4.67
C THR A 22 -6.22 4.84 6.02
N LYS A 23 -5.22 5.65 6.33
CA LYS A 23 -4.46 5.59 7.59
C LYS A 23 -5.35 5.67 8.84
N GLU A 24 -6.50 6.35 8.77
CA GLU A 24 -7.45 6.49 9.88
C GLU A 24 -8.09 5.15 10.29
N HIS A 25 -8.11 4.18 9.37
CA HIS A 25 -8.63 2.84 9.64
C HIS A 25 -7.61 1.93 10.33
N VAL A 26 -6.36 2.39 10.48
CA VAL A 26 -5.29 1.63 11.12
C VAL A 26 -4.99 2.22 12.47
N GLY A 27 -5.44 1.52 13.51
CA GLY A 27 -5.11 1.84 14.89
C GLY A 27 -3.61 1.66 15.18
N PRO A 28 -3.14 2.04 16.38
CA PRO A 28 -1.73 1.93 16.76
C PRO A 28 -1.21 0.51 16.60
N GLN A 29 -0.01 0.37 16.01
CA GLN A 29 0.68 -0.91 15.76
C GLN A 29 1.94 -1.07 16.61
N ASN A 30 2.06 -0.30 17.69
CA ASN A 30 3.21 -0.29 18.59
C ASN A 30 3.55 -1.70 19.10
N GLY A 31 4.84 -2.06 19.02
CA GLY A 31 5.35 -3.35 19.48
C GLY A 31 5.06 -4.54 18.55
N ARG A 32 4.45 -4.30 17.38
CA ARG A 32 4.24 -5.33 16.35
C ARG A 32 5.33 -5.24 15.29
N VAL A 33 5.80 -6.42 14.86
CA VAL A 33 6.81 -6.56 13.81
C VAL A 33 6.17 -7.08 12.53
N PHE A 34 6.43 -6.41 11.41
CA PHE A 34 5.93 -6.78 10.08
C PHE A 34 7.09 -7.04 9.13
N ILE A 35 7.03 -8.15 8.38
CA ILE A 35 7.96 -8.43 7.27
C ILE A 35 7.20 -8.22 5.97
N ILE A 36 7.68 -7.30 5.13
CA ILE A 36 6.99 -6.87 3.92
C ILE A 36 7.84 -7.23 2.72
N THR A 37 7.38 -8.20 1.94
CA THR A 37 8.03 -8.62 0.69
C THR A 37 7.55 -7.75 -0.48
N GLY A 38 8.48 -7.18 -1.25
CA GLY A 38 8.15 -6.29 -2.36
C GLY A 38 7.79 -4.85 -1.94
N GLY A 39 8.17 -4.42 -0.73
CA GLY A 39 7.83 -3.09 -0.19
C GLY A 39 8.53 -1.89 -0.87
N ASN A 40 9.36 -2.13 -1.88
CA ASN A 40 10.10 -1.09 -2.59
C ASN A 40 9.20 -0.17 -3.46
N ALA A 41 8.11 -0.69 -4.03
CA ALA A 41 7.28 0.09 -4.95
C ALA A 41 5.80 -0.29 -4.89
N GLY A 42 4.97 0.56 -5.51
CA GLY A 42 3.54 0.34 -5.65
C GLY A 42 2.85 0.17 -4.29
N VAL A 43 1.96 -0.82 -4.21
CA VAL A 43 1.15 -1.08 -3.00
C VAL A 43 2.01 -1.45 -1.80
N GLY A 44 3.11 -2.18 -2.01
CA GLY A 44 4.00 -2.58 -0.92
C GLY A 44 4.67 -1.38 -0.24
N TYR A 45 5.01 -0.34 -1.00
CA TYR A 45 5.60 0.89 -0.48
C TYR A 45 4.60 1.69 0.36
N GLU A 46 3.38 1.88 -0.15
CA GLU A 46 2.33 2.57 0.60
C GLU A 46 1.95 1.82 1.88
N LEU A 47 2.03 0.48 1.87
CA LEU A 47 1.81 -0.33 3.07
C LEU A 47 2.89 -0.10 4.14
N VAL A 48 4.17 -0.07 3.76
CA VAL A 48 5.28 0.27 4.68
C VAL A 48 5.04 1.63 5.30
N LYS A 49 4.72 2.64 4.46
CA LYS A 49 4.47 4.01 4.91
C LYS A 49 3.31 4.08 5.92
N LEU A 50 2.24 3.33 5.66
CA LEU A 50 1.07 3.30 6.52
C LEU A 50 1.40 2.68 7.89
N LEU A 51 2.08 1.53 7.92
CA LEU A 51 2.46 0.86 9.16
C LEU A 51 3.47 1.69 9.97
N TYR A 52 4.41 2.33 9.28
CA TYR A 52 5.40 3.20 9.91
C TYR A 52 4.72 4.36 10.65
N THR A 53 3.73 5.00 10.01
CA THR A 53 2.94 6.06 10.67
C THR A 53 2.09 5.56 11.84
N ALA A 54 1.80 4.25 11.90
CA ALA A 54 1.05 3.64 12.99
C ALA A 54 1.96 3.13 14.14
N GLY A 55 3.29 3.31 14.04
CA GLY A 55 4.25 2.97 15.08
C GLY A 55 4.68 1.50 15.11
N ALA A 56 4.50 0.77 14.01
CA ALA A 56 5.00 -0.58 13.89
C ALA A 56 6.52 -0.62 13.64
N THR A 57 7.11 -1.82 13.79
CA THR A 57 8.47 -2.10 13.33
C THR A 57 8.38 -2.88 12.03
N GLU A 58 8.84 -2.30 10.92
CA GLU A 58 8.80 -2.96 9.62
C GLU A 58 10.18 -3.40 9.11
N TYR A 59 10.24 -4.61 8.58
CA TYR A 59 11.36 -5.12 7.79
C TYR A 59 10.93 -5.24 6.32
N MET A 60 11.56 -4.43 5.46
CA MET A 60 11.28 -4.47 4.03
C MET A 60 12.24 -5.43 3.32
N ALA A 61 11.70 -6.51 2.75
CA ALA A 61 12.43 -7.44 1.90
C ALA A 61 12.13 -7.13 0.42
N SER A 62 13.15 -6.71 -0.32
CA SER A 62 13.06 -6.48 -1.77
C SER A 62 14.19 -7.22 -2.49
N ARG A 63 13.92 -7.70 -3.71
CA ARG A 63 14.90 -8.41 -4.56
C ARG A 63 16.04 -7.49 -5.03
N SER A 64 15.81 -6.18 -5.09
CA SER A 64 16.82 -5.19 -5.43
C SER A 64 16.77 -4.00 -4.47
N LYS A 65 17.94 -3.45 -4.19
CA LYS A 65 18.14 -2.17 -3.49
C LYS A 65 17.80 -1.04 -4.46
N SER A 66 16.56 -0.97 -4.93
CA SER A 66 16.10 0.14 -5.74
C SER A 66 15.23 1.05 -4.88
N PHE A 67 15.45 2.35 -5.08
CA PHE A 67 14.79 3.52 -4.51
C PHE A 67 14.53 3.55 -2.99
N GLU A 68 15.58 3.97 -2.29
CA GLU A 68 15.50 4.54 -0.94
C GLU A 68 14.82 5.91 -1.05
N SER A 69 13.64 6.08 -0.43
CA SER A 69 12.96 7.37 -0.35
C SER A 69 13.85 8.34 0.44
N ARG A 70 14.69 9.10 -0.27
CA ARG A 70 15.34 10.28 0.28
C ARG A 70 14.25 11.22 0.77
N GLY A 71 14.28 11.46 2.09
CA GLY A 71 13.80 12.67 2.79
C GLY A 71 12.44 13.19 2.38
#